data_AF-A0AAW5N558-F1
#
_entry.id   AF-A0AAW5N558-F1
#
_cell.length_a   1.000
_cell.length_b   1.000
_cell.length_c   1.000
_cell.angle_alpha   90.00
_cell.angle_beta   90.00
_cell.angle_gamma   90.00
#
_symmetry.space_group_name_H-M   'P 1'
#
loop_
_entity.id
_entity.type
_entity.pdbx_description
1 polymer ?
#
loop_
_entity_poly.entity_id
_entity_poly.type
_entity_poly.pdbx_seq_one_letter_code
_entity_poly.pdbx_strand_id
1 'polypeptide(L)' 'IVRLVCATNADLPAMVNVGTFRADLLDRLAFDVVQLPPLREREGDIMLMAEHFAIQLCRDIKLPLFPGFTERARETLLN' A
#
# COMPACT_ATOMS: atom_id res chain seq x y z
N ILE A 1 -12.54 25.23 7.44
CA ILE A 1 -11.27 24.55 7.81
C ILE A 1 -10.95 23.56 6.72
N VAL A 2 -9.75 23.60 6.14
CA VAL A 2 -9.29 22.64 5.11
C VAL A 2 -8.44 21.57 5.79
N ARG A 3 -8.65 20.30 5.46
CA ARG A 3 -7.79 19.18 5.90
C ARG A 3 -6.91 18.74 4.73
N LEU A 4 -5.61 18.57 5.00
CA LEU A 4 -4.63 18.12 4.02
C LEU A 4 -4.15 16.72 4.40
N VAL A 5 -4.13 15.80 3.43
CA VAL A 5 -3.52 14.48 3.55
C VAL A 5 -2.48 14.36 2.44
N CYS A 6 -1.24 14.04 2.82
CA CYS A 6 -0.13 13.87 1.89
C CYS A 6 0.41 12.44 1.99
N ALA A 7 0.93 11.94 0.88
CA ALA A 7 1.59 10.64 0.81
C ALA A 7 2.80 10.75 -0.13
N THR A 8 3.87 10.03 0.19
CA THR A 8 5.10 9.97 -0.61
C THR A 8 5.78 8.64 -0.38
N ASN A 9 6.42 8.10 -1.41
CA ASN A 9 7.33 6.97 -1.30
C ASN A 9 8.80 7.42 -1.15
N ALA A 10 9.08 8.72 -1.28
CA ALA A 10 10.41 9.29 -1.15
C ALA A 10 10.72 9.66 0.32
N ASP A 11 12.00 9.55 0.69
CA ASP A 11 12.52 9.98 1.98
C ASP A 11 12.65 11.51 2.02
N LEU A 12 11.61 12.19 2.55
CA LEU A 12 11.59 13.65 2.64
C LEU A 12 12.73 14.21 3.51
N PRO A 13 13.06 13.63 4.69
CA PRO A 13 14.26 14.02 5.43
C PRO A 13 15.55 14.01 4.57
N ALA A 14 15.77 12.95 3.79
CA ALA A 14 16.92 12.89 2.90
C ALA A 14 16.87 13.97 1.80
N MET A 15 15.67 14.24 1.24
CA MET A 15 15.48 15.28 0.23
C MET A 15 15.72 16.71 0.77
N VAL A 16 15.39 16.97 2.03
CA VAL A 16 15.74 18.23 2.70
C VAL A 16 17.25 18.39 2.80
N ASN A 17 17.97 17.33 3.16
CA ASN A 17 19.43 17.35 3.28
C ASN A 17 20.15 17.66 1.96
N VAL A 18 19.60 17.22 0.82
CA VAL A 18 20.15 17.52 -0.51
C VAL A 18 19.54 18.77 -1.16
N GLY A 19 18.71 19.52 -0.43
CA GLY A 19 18.14 20.80 -0.87
C GLY A 19 17.04 20.69 -1.95
N THR A 20 16.51 19.49 -2.19
CA THR A 20 15.43 19.25 -3.17
C THR A 20 14.03 19.30 -2.55
N PHE A 21 13.95 19.39 -1.21
CA PHE A 21 12.71 19.61 -0.49
C PHE A 21 12.86 20.69 0.58
N ARG A 22 11.79 21.45 0.81
CA ARG A 22 11.78 22.54 1.79
C ARG A 22 11.59 22.01 3.21
N ALA A 23 12.50 22.38 4.11
CA ALA A 23 12.43 21.99 5.52
C ALA A 23 11.14 22.49 6.21
N ASP A 24 10.74 23.73 5.97
CA ASP A 24 9.54 24.32 6.57
C ASP A 24 8.22 23.64 6.16
N LEU A 25 8.19 23.07 4.96
CA LEU A 25 7.07 22.26 4.49
C LEU A 25 7.08 20.87 5.14
N LEU A 26 8.26 20.26 5.30
CA LEU A 26 8.38 18.97 5.98
C LEU A 26 7.85 19.07 7.42
N ASP A 27 8.26 20.09 8.17
CA ASP A 27 7.83 20.30 9.55
C ASP A 27 6.30 20.45 9.67
N ARG A 28 5.65 21.07 8.66
CA ARG A 28 4.19 21.23 8.63
C ARG A 28 3.45 19.93 8.28
N LEU A 29 4.04 19.10 7.41
CA LEU A 29 3.45 17.82 6.98
C LEU A 29 3.68 16.70 8.00
N ALA A 30 4.81 16.74 8.71
CA ALA A 30 5.26 15.67 9.59
C ALA A 30 4.67 15.72 11.01
N PHE A 31 3.56 16.44 11.22
CA PHE A 31 2.91 16.51 12.53
C PHE A 31 2.34 15.16 12.97
N ASP A 32 1.55 14.52 12.10
CA ASP A 32 1.03 13.17 12.29
C ASP A 32 1.45 12.30 11.10
N VAL A 33 2.42 11.42 11.31
CA VAL A 33 2.97 10.55 10.26
C VAL A 33 2.46 9.12 10.46
N VAL A 34 1.74 8.61 9.47
CA VAL A 34 1.35 7.20 9.40
C VAL A 34 2.33 6.48 8.47
N GLN A 35 3.19 5.65 9.05
CA GLN A 35 4.07 4.76 8.29
C GLN A 35 3.28 3.54 7.82
N LEU A 36 3.22 3.34 6.51
CA LEU A 36 2.58 2.18 5.92
C LEU A 36 3.62 1.06 5.75
N PRO A 37 3.55 -0.04 6.53
CA PRO A 37 4.49 -1.14 6.37
C PRO A 37 4.28 -1.79 4.99
N PRO A 38 5.37 -2.23 4.33
CA PRO A 38 5.27 -3.00 3.09
C PRO A 38 4.57 -4.33 3.35
N LEU A 39 3.99 -4.92 2.30
CA LEU A 39 3.19 -6.15 2.42
C LEU A 39 3.95 -7.32 3.05
N ARG A 40 5.27 -7.41 2.82
CA ARG A 40 6.18 -8.41 3.42
C ARG A 40 6.27 -8.35 4.95
N GLU A 41 5.94 -7.21 5.57
CA GLU A 41 5.91 -7.08 7.05
C GLU A 41 4.51 -7.37 7.62
N ARG A 42 3.55 -7.68 6.73
CA ARG A 42 2.13 -7.94 7.01
C ARG A 42 1.67 -9.14 6.20
N GLU A 43 2.40 -10.24 6.33
CA GLU A 43 2.15 -11.50 5.60
C GLU A 43 0.72 -12.03 5.80
N GLY A 44 0.14 -11.82 6.99
CA GLY A 44 -1.25 -12.19 7.29
C GLY A 44 -2.29 -11.48 6.42
N ASP A 45 -1.95 -10.33 5.82
CA ASP A 45 -2.84 -9.57 4.95
C ASP A 45 -2.82 -10.10 3.50
N ILE A 46 -1.80 -10.88 3.10
CA ILE A 46 -1.57 -11.30 1.70
C ILE A 46 -2.78 -12.05 1.12
N MET A 47 -3.22 -13.12 1.79
CA MET A 47 -4.31 -13.94 1.27
C MET A 47 -5.65 -13.21 1.32
N LEU A 48 -5.89 -12.42 2.36
CA LEU A 48 -7.10 -11.59 2.48
C LEU A 48 -7.21 -10.59 1.32
N MET A 49 -6.11 -9.90 1.02
CA MET A 49 -6.05 -8.95 -0.10
C MET A 49 -6.15 -9.68 -1.45
N ALA A 50 -5.46 -10.80 -1.63
CA ALA A 50 -5.51 -11.58 -2.86
C ALA A 50 -6.94 -12.07 -3.17
N GLU A 51 -7.66 -12.59 -2.17
CA GLU A 51 -9.04 -13.04 -2.33
C GLU A 51 -9.98 -11.86 -2.64
N HIS A 52 -9.81 -10.72 -1.95
CA HIS A 52 -10.56 -9.51 -2.24
C HIS A 52 -10.40 -9.05 -3.69
N PHE A 53 -9.16 -8.95 -4.17
CA PHE A 53 -8.88 -8.51 -5.54
C PHE A 53 -9.31 -9.54 -6.58
N ALA A 54 -9.20 -10.84 -6.32
CA ALA A 54 -9.66 -11.87 -7.25
C ALA A 54 -11.18 -11.84 -7.42
N ILE A 55 -11.93 -11.65 -6.33
CA ILE A 55 -13.38 -11.49 -6.37
C ILE A 55 -13.77 -10.20 -7.12
N GLN A 56 -13.07 -9.08 -6.87
CA GLN A 56 -13.30 -7.84 -7.60
C GLN A 56 -13.04 -8.01 -9.10
N LEU A 57 -11.91 -8.60 -9.47
CA LEU A 57 -11.55 -8.86 -10.86
C LEU A 57 -12.61 -9.74 -11.55
N CYS A 58 -13.05 -10.83 -10.91
CA CYS A 58 -14.09 -11.70 -11.47
C CYS A 58 -15.38 -10.93 -11.77
N ARG A 59 -15.78 -9.99 -10.90
CA ARG A 59 -16.93 -9.12 -11.14
C ARG A 59 -16.71 -8.20 -12.34
N ASP A 60 -15.54 -7.60 -12.45
CA ASP A 60 -15.20 -6.66 -13.54
C ASP A 60 -15.21 -7.34 -14.91
N ILE A 61 -14.73 -8.59 -14.98
CA ILE A 61 -14.69 -9.38 -16.22
C ILE A 61 -15.92 -10.29 -16.41
N LYS A 62 -16.96 -10.13 -15.59
CA LYS A 62 -18.24 -10.87 -15.65
C LYS A 62 -18.08 -12.39 -15.54
N LEU A 63 -17.08 -12.85 -14.79
CA LEU A 63 -17.05 -14.25 -14.35
C LEU A 63 -18.07 -14.45 -13.22
N PRO A 64 -18.76 -15.60 -13.18
CA PRO A 64 -19.86 -15.83 -12.25
C PRO A 64 -19.40 -15.91 -10.79
N LEU A 65 -18.19 -16.44 -10.54
CA LEU A 65 -17.61 -16.54 -9.21
C LEU A 65 -16.10 -16.72 -9.29
N PHE A 66 -15.42 -16.38 -8.19
CA PHE A 66 -14.03 -16.75 -7.97
C PHE A 66 -13.97 -18.13 -7.29
N PRO A 67 -13.45 -19.18 -7.93
CA PRO A 67 -13.43 -20.54 -7.37
C PRO A 67 -12.37 -20.74 -6.28
N GLY A 68 -11.55 -19.71 -6.02
CA GLY A 68 -10.40 -19.80 -5.12
C GLY A 68 -9.07 -19.96 -5.87
N PHE A 69 -7.98 -19.68 -5.16
CA PHE A 69 -6.63 -19.94 -5.65
C PHE A 69 -6.30 -21.43 -5.54
N THR A 70 -5.58 -21.95 -6.55
CA THR A 70 -4.95 -23.28 -6.47
C THR A 70 -3.88 -23.28 -5.39
N GLU A 71 -3.53 -24.46 -4.86
CA GLU A 71 -2.53 -24.57 -3.80
C GLU A 71 -1.17 -24.00 -4.22
N ARG A 72 -0.72 -24.34 -5.43
CA ARG A 72 0.50 -23.76 -6.03
C ARG A 72 0.46 -22.22 -6.08
N ALA A 73 -0.70 -21.64 -6.38
CA ALA A 73 -0.84 -20.18 -6.42
C ALA A 73 -0.78 -19.58 -5.01
N ARG A 74 -1.39 -20.23 -4.01
CA ARG A 74 -1.29 -19.81 -2.60
C ARG A 74 0.16 -19.85 -2.11
N GLU A 75 0.87 -20.95 -2.37
CA GLU A 75 2.30 -21.08 -2.04
C GLU A 75 3.13 -19.99 -2.72
N THR A 76 2.88 -19.70 -4.00
CA THR A 76 3.64 -18.67 -4.73
C THR A 76 3.39 -17.25 -4.19
N LEU A 77 2.18 -16.97 -3.67
CA LEU A 77 1.85 -15.68 -3.09
C LEU A 77 2.46 -15.49 -1.69
N LEU A 78 2.73 -16.59 -0.98
CA LEU A 78 3.25 -16.60 0.39
C LEU A 78 4.78 -16.82 0.47
N ASN A 79 5.43 -17.15 -0.64
CA ASN A 79 6.89 -17.31 -0.76
C ASN A 79 7.55 -16.00 -1.23
#